data_AF-A0A0F9TPN4-F1
#
_entry.id   AF-A0A0F9TPN4-F1
#
_cell.length_a   1.000
_cell.length_b   1.000
_cell.length_c   1.000
_cell.angle_alpha   90.00
_cell.angle_beta   90.00
_cell.angle_gamma   90.00
#
_symmetry.space_group_name_H-M   'P 1'
#
loop_
_entity.id
_entity.type
_entity.pdbx_description
1 polymer ?
#
loop_
_entity_poly.entity_id
_entity_poly.type
_entity_poly.pdbx_seq_one_letter_code
_entity_poly.pdbx_strand_id
1 'polypeptide(L)'
;MLLLTSTYKKGCYILKYLTLLSVLTLSACSSVQHLPALGEGTTANMNLIALSEQSAPQGVSGTFQFYIKTAGSQYGDVFLNTEADYRDRRAITISIDSKVAAKLTEKYGQSADTFFIGKTIEVTGEAKRVTIDFLSKGRKTNKYYYQTHVAVNSINQLRIVE
;
A
#
# COMPACT_ATOMS: atom_id res chain seq x y z
N MET A 1 19.41 -66.97 -37.77
CA MET A 1 20.87 -67.27 -37.83
C MET A 1 21.45 -66.58 -39.05
N LEU A 2 21.96 -65.36 -38.88
CA LEU A 2 23.05 -64.80 -39.66
C LEU A 2 23.73 -63.76 -38.74
N LEU A 3 25.04 -63.88 -38.63
CA LEU A 3 25.92 -63.27 -37.64
C LEU A 3 26.65 -62.05 -38.22
N LEU A 4 26.99 -61.11 -37.33
CA LEU A 4 28.18 -60.22 -37.35
C LEU A 4 28.18 -59.09 -38.43
N THR A 5 28.65 -57.86 -38.21
CA THR A 5 29.77 -57.36 -37.40
C THR A 5 29.58 -55.88 -36.97
N SER A 6 30.19 -55.55 -35.84
CA SER A 6 30.53 -54.20 -35.37
C SER A 6 31.62 -53.55 -36.24
N THR A 7 31.52 -52.24 -36.47
CA THR A 7 32.71 -51.37 -36.53
C THR A 7 32.42 -50.00 -35.89
N TYR A 8 33.06 -49.76 -34.75
CA TYR A 8 33.21 -48.46 -34.11
C TYR A 8 34.46 -47.81 -34.71
N LYS A 9 34.39 -46.60 -35.28
CA LYS A 9 35.58 -45.83 -35.66
C LYS A 9 35.54 -44.41 -35.13
N LYS A 10 36.55 -44.14 -34.30
CA LYS A 10 36.90 -42.90 -33.60
C LYS A 10 37.29 -41.80 -34.61
N GLY A 11 36.99 -40.55 -34.28
CA GLY A 11 37.45 -39.39 -35.04
C GLY A 11 37.16 -38.08 -34.30
N CYS A 12 38.06 -37.74 -33.38
CA CYS A 12 38.14 -36.48 -32.65
C CYS A 12 38.29 -35.29 -33.61
N TYR A 13 37.33 -34.36 -33.62
CA TYR A 13 37.53 -33.03 -34.18
C TYR A 13 37.69 -32.01 -33.06
N ILE A 14 38.93 -31.58 -32.96
CA ILE A 14 39.47 -30.49 -32.16
C ILE A 14 38.73 -29.17 -32.47
N LEU A 15 38.24 -28.53 -31.41
CA LEU A 15 38.28 -27.10 -31.10
C LEU A 15 37.79 -26.11 -32.16
N LYS A 16 36.58 -25.53 -31.98
CA LYS A 16 36.31 -24.14 -32.39
C LYS A 16 35.03 -23.43 -31.91
N TYR A 17 34.38 -23.86 -30.83
CA TYR A 17 33.26 -23.06 -30.27
C TYR A 17 33.36 -22.95 -28.76
N LEU A 18 34.54 -22.49 -28.31
CA LEU A 18 34.66 -21.78 -27.04
C LEU A 18 34.01 -20.40 -27.23
N THR A 19 33.22 -19.99 -26.26
CA THR A 19 32.65 -18.65 -26.05
C THR A 19 31.63 -18.15 -27.08
N LEU A 20 30.35 -18.37 -26.79
CA LEU A 20 29.37 -17.29 -26.96
C LEU A 20 28.60 -17.12 -25.64
N LEU A 21 29.22 -16.31 -24.80
CA LEU A 21 28.69 -15.77 -23.57
C LEU A 21 27.52 -14.83 -23.94
N SER A 22 26.28 -15.33 -23.97
CA SER A 22 25.10 -14.47 -24.04
C SER A 22 24.56 -14.28 -22.63
N VAL A 23 25.17 -13.33 -21.93
CA VAL A 23 24.67 -12.79 -20.67
C VAL A 23 23.42 -11.97 -21.00
N LEU A 24 22.25 -12.62 -20.92
CA LEU A 24 20.96 -11.93 -20.81
C LEU A 24 20.82 -11.38 -19.39
N THR A 25 21.64 -10.39 -19.02
CA THR A 25 21.28 -9.49 -17.92
C THR A 25 20.24 -8.54 -18.48
N LEU A 26 18.96 -8.91 -18.37
CA LEU A 26 17.92 -7.90 -18.31
C LEU A 26 18.16 -7.14 -17.01
N SER A 27 18.93 -6.06 -17.10
CA SER A 27 18.88 -4.99 -16.13
C SER A 27 17.46 -4.43 -16.20
N ALA A 28 16.56 -4.97 -15.38
CA ALA A 28 15.34 -4.30 -15.04
C ALA A 28 15.77 -3.00 -14.35
N CYS A 29 15.90 -1.93 -15.11
CA CYS A 29 15.76 -0.60 -14.53
C CYS A 29 14.36 -0.59 -13.93
N SER A 30 14.28 -0.83 -12.62
CA SER A 30 13.11 -0.49 -11.84
C SER A 30 12.90 1.00 -12.08
N SER A 31 11.97 1.33 -12.97
CA SER A 31 11.43 2.68 -12.99
C SER A 31 10.75 2.82 -11.64
N VAL A 32 11.45 3.45 -10.70
CA VAL A 32 10.79 4.05 -9.56
C VAL A 32 9.80 5.00 -10.22
N GLN A 33 8.52 4.62 -10.21
CA GLN A 33 7.46 5.51 -10.65
C GLN A 33 7.62 6.75 -9.78
N HIS A 34 8.17 7.82 -10.38
CA HIS A 34 8.20 9.12 -9.75
C HIS A 34 6.74 9.54 -9.72
N LEU A 35 6.06 9.21 -8.61
CA LEU A 35 4.70 9.64 -8.37
C LEU A 35 4.70 11.14 -8.60
N PRO A 36 3.86 11.66 -9.53
CA PRO A 36 3.68 13.09 -9.65
C PRO A 36 3.34 13.58 -8.24
N ALA A 37 3.95 14.68 -7.81
CA ALA A 37 3.58 15.34 -6.56
C ALA A 37 2.05 15.36 -6.49
N LEU A 38 1.50 14.57 -5.56
CA LEU A 38 0.07 14.29 -5.50
C LEU A 38 -0.62 15.64 -5.26
N GLY A 39 -1.17 16.22 -6.33
CA GLY A 39 -1.83 17.51 -6.28
C GLY A 39 -2.93 17.49 -5.22
N GLU A 40 -3.00 18.53 -4.41
CA GLU A 40 -3.94 18.61 -3.30
C GLU A 40 -5.38 18.30 -3.73
N GLY A 41 -6.09 17.48 -2.95
CA GLY A 41 -7.53 17.26 -3.09
C GLY A 41 -7.96 15.91 -3.68
N THR A 42 -9.21 15.88 -4.16
CA THR A 42 -9.95 14.64 -4.50
C THR A 42 -9.26 13.79 -5.58
N THR A 43 -8.57 14.39 -6.56
CA THR A 43 -7.91 13.64 -7.64
C THR A 43 -6.72 12.82 -7.14
N ALA A 44 -5.89 13.37 -6.23
CA ALA A 44 -4.80 12.62 -5.62
C ALA A 44 -5.32 11.42 -4.81
N ASN A 45 -6.39 11.61 -4.03
CA ASN A 45 -7.02 10.52 -3.28
C ASN A 45 -7.49 9.41 -4.23
N MET A 46 -8.15 9.76 -5.33
CA MET A 46 -8.62 8.77 -6.31
C MET A 46 -7.48 8.00 -6.96
N ASN A 47 -6.38 8.67 -7.31
CA ASN A 47 -5.20 8.01 -7.85
C ASN A 47 -4.56 7.06 -6.82
N LEU A 48 -4.45 7.50 -5.56
CA LEU A 48 -3.89 6.67 -4.50
C LEU A 48 -4.76 5.42 -4.24
N ILE A 49 -6.09 5.58 -4.24
CA ILE A 49 -7.03 4.45 -4.13
C ILE A 49 -6.81 3.47 -5.27
N ALA A 50 -6.78 3.94 -6.53
CA ALA A 50 -6.57 3.08 -7.69
C ALA A 50 -5.23 2.33 -7.64
N LEU A 51 -4.16 3.00 -7.20
CA LEU A 51 -2.85 2.37 -7.02
C LEU A 51 -2.86 1.33 -5.90
N SER A 52 -3.46 1.64 -4.73
CA SER A 52 -3.61 0.69 -3.63
C SER A 52 -4.46 -0.53 -4.02
N GLU A 53 -5.46 -0.35 -4.87
CA GLU A 53 -6.26 -1.46 -5.42
C GLU A 53 -5.43 -2.34 -6.36
N GLN A 54 -4.64 -1.73 -7.25
CA GLN A 54 -3.76 -2.43 -8.19
C GLN A 54 -2.63 -3.19 -7.49
N SER A 55 -2.11 -2.64 -6.39
CA SER A 55 -0.99 -3.22 -5.63
C SER A 55 -1.40 -4.32 -4.65
N ALA A 56 -2.71 -4.53 -4.43
CA ALA A 56 -3.21 -5.49 -3.44
C ALA A 56 -2.64 -6.92 -3.67
N PRO A 57 -2.19 -7.64 -2.61
CA PRO A 57 -2.38 -7.33 -1.19
C PRO A 57 -1.34 -6.36 -0.60
N GLN A 58 -0.36 -5.92 -1.40
CA GLN A 58 0.60 -4.92 -0.96
C GLN A 58 -0.01 -3.52 -1.03
N GLY A 59 0.61 -2.57 -0.35
CA GLY A 59 0.21 -1.17 -0.44
C GLY A 59 1.19 -0.33 -1.23
N VAL A 60 0.88 0.96 -1.24
CA VAL A 60 1.69 2.01 -1.85
C VAL A 60 2.34 2.79 -0.71
N SER A 61 3.65 2.64 -0.56
CA SER A 61 4.43 3.40 0.42
C SER A 61 4.65 4.83 -0.06
N GLY A 62 4.51 5.80 0.83
CA GLY A 62 4.77 7.19 0.50
C GLY A 62 4.41 8.15 1.62
N THR A 63 4.47 9.43 1.26
CA THR A 63 4.03 10.55 2.09
C THR A 63 2.88 11.22 1.36
N PHE A 64 1.74 11.34 2.04
CA PHE A 64 0.47 11.76 1.45
C PHE A 64 -0.13 12.90 2.25
N GLN A 65 -0.81 13.84 1.59
CA GLN A 65 -1.55 14.89 2.27
C GLN A 65 -3.06 14.63 2.19
N PHE A 66 -3.74 14.79 3.32
CA PHE A 66 -5.17 14.51 3.46
C PHE A 66 -5.87 15.66 4.18
N TYR A 67 -6.93 16.17 3.57
CA TYR A 67 -7.91 17.01 4.26
C TYR A 67 -8.90 16.13 5.01
N ILE A 68 -9.01 16.33 6.33
CA ILE A 68 -9.84 15.50 7.19
C ILE A 68 -11.24 16.11 7.33
N LYS A 69 -12.27 15.38 6.87
CA LYS A 69 -13.67 15.82 6.94
C LYS A 69 -14.39 15.30 8.17
N THR A 70 -14.13 14.05 8.55
CA THR A 70 -14.77 13.41 9.70
C THR A 70 -13.77 12.54 10.44
N ALA A 71 -14.11 12.21 11.68
CA ALA A 71 -13.35 11.24 12.47
C ALA A 71 -14.29 10.39 13.33
N GLY A 72 -13.79 9.24 13.75
CA GLY A 72 -14.46 8.37 14.70
C GLY A 72 -13.46 7.59 15.53
N SER A 73 -13.92 7.06 16.67
CA SER A 73 -13.08 6.31 17.61
C SER A 73 -13.71 4.96 17.91
N GLN A 74 -12.89 3.92 17.97
CA GLN A 74 -13.34 2.58 18.36
C GLN A 74 -12.23 1.87 19.14
N TYR A 75 -12.53 1.40 20.34
CA TYR A 75 -11.58 0.72 21.24
C TYR A 75 -10.26 1.49 21.48
N GLY A 76 -10.30 2.82 21.41
CA GLY A 76 -9.15 3.70 21.57
C GLY A 76 -8.40 4.03 20.28
N ASP A 77 -8.60 3.26 19.22
CA ASP A 77 -8.10 3.62 17.88
C ASP A 77 -8.93 4.76 17.30
N VAL A 78 -8.27 5.64 16.54
CA VAL A 78 -8.90 6.81 15.90
C VAL A 78 -8.84 6.65 14.39
N PHE A 79 -9.94 6.92 13.71
CA PHE A 79 -10.08 6.83 12.26
C PHE A 79 -10.41 8.21 11.71
N LEU A 80 -9.46 8.83 11.01
CA LEU A 80 -9.68 10.10 10.31
C LEU A 80 -10.05 9.82 8.86
N ASN A 81 -11.06 10.49 8.30
CA ASN A 81 -11.57 10.20 6.97
C ASN A 81 -11.56 11.43 6.06
N THR A 82 -11.19 11.23 4.80
CA THR A 82 -11.20 12.26 3.76
C THR A 82 -12.59 12.57 3.21
N GLU A 83 -13.60 11.78 3.57
CA GLU A 83 -14.99 11.95 3.14
C GLU A 83 -15.97 12.00 4.32
N ALA A 84 -17.14 12.60 4.08
CA ALA A 84 -18.20 12.71 5.09
C ALA A 84 -18.79 11.34 5.46
N ASP A 85 -18.94 10.47 4.47
CA ASP A 85 -19.26 9.06 4.66
C ASP A 85 -17.99 8.23 4.42
N TYR A 86 -17.50 7.55 5.45
CA TYR A 86 -16.32 6.67 5.38
C TYR A 86 -16.55 5.44 4.48
N ARG A 87 -17.80 5.17 4.08
CA ARG A 87 -18.15 4.11 3.12
C ARG A 87 -18.19 4.60 1.69
N ASP A 88 -18.03 5.90 1.44
CA ASP A 88 -17.83 6.42 0.09
C ASP A 88 -16.58 5.78 -0.51
N ARG A 89 -16.66 5.32 -1.76
CA ARG A 89 -15.52 4.68 -2.45
C ARG A 89 -14.32 5.61 -2.62
N ARG A 90 -14.52 6.92 -2.47
CA ARG A 90 -13.50 7.98 -2.56
C ARG A 90 -12.85 8.27 -1.20
N ALA A 91 -13.33 7.62 -0.14
CA ALA A 91 -12.81 7.79 1.21
C ALA A 91 -11.47 7.06 1.38
N ILE A 92 -10.50 7.78 1.94
CA ILE A 92 -9.29 7.23 2.53
C ILE A 92 -9.42 7.39 4.04
N THR A 93 -9.14 6.32 4.76
CA THR A 93 -9.15 6.31 6.23
C THR A 93 -7.72 6.25 6.75
N ILE A 94 -7.37 7.18 7.63
CA ILE A 94 -6.11 7.15 8.38
C ILE A 94 -6.41 6.49 9.72
N SER A 95 -5.93 5.26 9.91
CA SER A 95 -6.13 4.50 11.14
C SER A 95 -4.96 4.75 12.10
N ILE A 96 -5.24 5.39 13.23
CA ILE A 96 -4.27 5.77 14.25
C ILE A 96 -4.39 4.80 15.42
N ASP A 97 -3.30 4.08 15.70
CA ASP A 97 -3.21 3.19 16.86
C ASP A 97 -3.49 3.94 18.17
N SER A 98 -4.23 3.29 19.07
CA SER A 98 -4.62 3.86 20.36
C SER A 98 -3.49 4.50 21.18
N LYS A 99 -2.28 3.94 21.16
CA LYS A 99 -1.12 4.52 21.87
C LYS A 99 -0.63 5.80 21.20
N VAL A 100 -0.74 5.88 19.88
CA VAL A 100 -0.41 7.09 19.13
C VAL A 100 -1.50 8.15 19.33
N ALA A 101 -2.77 7.75 19.29
CA ALA A 101 -3.90 8.64 19.57
C ALA A 101 -3.80 9.28 20.97
N ALA A 102 -3.40 8.52 21.98
CA ALA A 102 -3.14 9.03 23.33
C ALA A 102 -2.01 10.09 23.33
N LYS A 103 -0.87 9.79 22.70
CA LYS A 103 0.25 10.75 22.60
C LYS A 103 -0.10 12.01 21.82
N LEU A 104 -0.91 11.89 20.76
CA LEU A 104 -1.41 13.03 20.00
C LEU A 104 -2.34 13.88 20.87
N THR A 105 -3.18 13.25 21.69
CA THR A 105 -4.06 13.94 22.64
C THR A 105 -3.26 14.73 23.68
N GLU A 106 -2.21 14.12 24.25
CA GLU A 106 -1.28 14.81 25.16
C GLU A 106 -0.58 15.99 24.47
N LYS A 107 -0.13 15.81 23.22
CA LYS A 107 0.57 16.84 22.45
C LYS A 107 -0.30 18.05 22.12
N TYR A 108 -1.57 17.82 21.75
CA TYR A 108 -2.46 18.86 21.24
C TYR A 108 -3.50 19.36 22.25
N GLY A 109 -3.60 18.73 23.42
CA GLY A 109 -4.57 19.10 24.47
C GLY A 109 -6.02 18.78 24.11
N GLN A 110 -6.27 18.06 23.02
CA GLN A 110 -7.59 17.68 22.53
C GLN A 110 -7.51 16.29 21.90
N SER A 111 -8.58 15.50 22.01
CA SER A 111 -8.62 14.15 21.43
C SER A 111 -8.40 14.18 19.91
N ALA A 112 -7.65 13.21 19.40
CA ALA A 112 -7.30 13.16 17.97
C ALA A 112 -8.53 13.08 17.05
N ASP A 113 -9.62 12.45 17.51
CA ASP A 113 -10.90 12.36 16.80
C ASP A 113 -11.69 13.68 16.75
N THR A 114 -11.23 14.73 17.44
CA THR A 114 -11.79 16.08 17.31
C THR A 114 -10.77 17.04 16.72
N PHE A 115 -9.53 16.98 17.19
CA PHE A 115 -8.48 17.94 16.86
C PHE A 115 -8.17 18.01 15.36
N PHE A 116 -8.16 16.87 14.65
CA PHE A 116 -7.76 16.84 13.25
C PHE A 116 -8.88 17.17 12.26
N ILE A 117 -10.14 17.24 12.70
CA ILE A 117 -11.26 17.58 11.81
C ILE A 117 -11.04 18.99 11.24
N GLY A 118 -11.19 19.12 9.92
CA GLY A 118 -11.03 20.38 9.20
C GLY A 118 -9.58 20.80 8.96
N LYS A 119 -8.59 19.93 9.26
CA LYS A 119 -7.16 20.20 9.02
C LYS A 119 -6.63 19.42 7.82
N THR A 120 -5.59 19.95 7.20
CA THR A 120 -4.77 19.18 6.27
C THR A 120 -3.61 18.56 7.04
N ILE A 121 -3.49 17.24 6.95
CA ILE A 121 -2.40 16.48 7.55
C ILE A 121 -1.52 15.87 6.48
N GLU A 122 -0.23 15.73 6.79
CA GLU A 122 0.69 14.89 6.04
C GLU A 122 0.91 13.59 6.80
N VAL A 123 0.80 12.46 6.10
CA VAL A 123 0.95 11.12 6.65
C VAL A 123 1.98 10.34 5.84
N THR A 124 3.05 9.88 6.50
CA THR A 124 4.05 8.97 5.94
C THR A 124 3.72 7.54 6.34
N GLY A 125 3.41 6.69 5.37
CA GLY A 125 3.01 5.31 5.64
C GLY A 125 2.75 4.53 4.36
N GLU A 126 1.96 3.47 4.50
CA GLU A 126 1.59 2.59 3.39
C GLU A 126 0.06 2.63 3.21
N ALA A 127 -0.39 3.06 2.03
CA ALA A 127 -1.79 3.05 1.65
C ALA A 127 -2.19 1.66 1.12
N LYS A 128 -3.08 0.97 1.83
CA LYS A 128 -3.46 -0.42 1.57
C LYS A 128 -4.96 -0.58 1.32
N ARG A 129 -5.31 -1.46 0.38
CA ARG A 129 -6.69 -1.95 0.28
C ARG A 129 -6.98 -2.91 1.43
N VAL A 130 -8.02 -2.61 2.21
CA VAL A 130 -8.47 -3.39 3.36
C VAL A 130 -9.88 -3.92 3.11
N THR A 131 -10.11 -5.17 3.48
CA THR A 131 -11.45 -5.78 3.47
C THR A 131 -12.16 -5.45 4.79
N ILE A 132 -13.36 -4.87 4.69
CA ILE A 132 -14.23 -4.60 5.83
C ILE A 132 -15.45 -5.52 5.78
N ASP A 133 -15.61 -6.35 6.81
CA ASP A 133 -16.75 -7.25 6.92
C ASP A 133 -18.00 -6.50 7.38
N PHE A 134 -19.14 -6.74 6.72
CA PHE A 134 -20.41 -6.29 7.27
C PHE A 134 -20.76 -7.10 8.51
N LEU A 135 -21.09 -6.40 9.60
CA LEU A 135 -21.51 -7.02 10.85
C LEU A 135 -23.04 -6.94 11.02
N SER A 136 -23.64 -7.99 11.58
CA SER A 136 -25.02 -8.02 12.05
C SER A 136 -25.06 -8.59 13.46
N LYS A 137 -25.66 -7.85 14.41
CA LYS A 137 -25.68 -8.21 15.84
C LYS A 137 -24.27 -8.55 16.38
N GLY A 138 -23.26 -7.80 15.96
CA GLY A 138 -21.86 -8.00 16.36
C GLY A 138 -21.13 -9.18 15.72
N ARG A 139 -21.75 -9.91 14.79
CA ARG A 139 -21.14 -11.05 14.09
C ARG A 139 -20.90 -10.73 12.62
N LYS A 140 -19.77 -11.20 12.07
CA LYS A 140 -19.48 -11.10 10.64
C LYS A 140 -20.57 -11.79 9.83
N THR A 141 -20.98 -11.13 8.76
CA THR A 141 -21.83 -11.72 7.72
C THR A 141 -20.94 -12.34 6.63
N ASN A 142 -21.54 -12.80 5.54
CA ASN A 142 -20.84 -13.21 4.31
C ASN A 142 -20.63 -12.07 3.31
N LYS A 143 -20.91 -10.82 3.70
CA LYS A 143 -20.73 -9.63 2.86
C LYS A 143 -19.55 -8.82 3.36
N TYR A 144 -18.82 -8.22 2.44
CA TYR A 144 -17.72 -7.31 2.73
C TYR A 144 -17.70 -6.16 1.72
N TYR A 145 -16.92 -5.13 2.02
CA TYR A 145 -16.56 -4.06 1.10
C TYR A 145 -15.08 -3.70 1.27
N TYR A 146 -14.53 -2.90 0.35
CA TYR A 146 -13.14 -2.46 0.42
C TYR A 146 -13.05 -1.00 0.87
N GLN A 147 -11.99 -0.71 1.60
CA GLN A 147 -11.54 0.64 1.92
C GLN A 147 -10.05 0.77 1.63
N THR A 148 -9.58 2.00 1.49
CA THR A 148 -8.14 2.30 1.47
C THR A 148 -7.74 2.89 2.82
N HIS A 149 -6.83 2.22 3.52
CA HIS A 149 -6.34 2.64 4.83
C HIS A 149 -4.86 3.04 4.77
N VAL A 150 -4.49 4.07 5.54
CA VAL A 150 -3.11 4.40 5.87
C VAL A 150 -2.93 4.25 7.38
N ALA A 151 -2.10 3.29 7.80
CA ALA A 151 -1.88 3.02 9.22
C ALA A 151 -0.80 3.92 9.82
N VAL A 152 -1.12 4.52 10.98
CA VAL A 152 -0.22 5.37 11.77
C VAL A 152 0.05 4.70 13.11
N ASN A 153 1.28 4.22 13.28
CA ASN A 153 1.77 3.53 14.48
C ASN A 153 2.89 4.30 15.22
N SER A 154 3.27 5.48 14.71
CA SER A 154 4.20 6.41 15.36
C SER A 154 3.77 7.85 15.14
N ILE A 155 3.98 8.69 16.16
CA ILE A 155 3.65 10.12 16.10
C ILE A 155 4.45 10.87 15.02
N ASN A 156 5.63 10.35 14.64
CA ASN A 156 6.50 10.98 13.64
C ASN A 156 5.99 10.78 12.20
N GLN A 157 5.00 9.92 11.99
CA GLN A 157 4.39 9.70 10.68
C GLN A 157 3.35 10.76 10.34
N LEU A 158 2.89 11.55 11.31
CA LEU A 158 1.78 12.46 11.13
C LEU A 158 2.16 13.87 11.58
N ARG A 159 1.93 14.85 10.71
CA ARG A 159 2.05 16.28 11.05
C ARG A 159 0.93 17.08 10.39
N ILE A 160 0.62 18.24 10.96
CA ILE A 160 -0.25 19.23 10.34
C ILE A 160 0.54 19.95 9.25
N VAL A 161 -0.08 20.18 8.11
CA VAL A 161 0.51 20.98 7.02
C VAL A 161 0.07 22.43 7.15
N GLU A 162 -1.22 22.68 7.39
CA GLU A 162 -1.85 23.96 7.75
C GLU A 162 -3.32 23.72 8.18
#